data_AF-A0A7V4G9L6-F1
#
_entry.id   AF-A0A7V4G9L6-F1
#
_cell.length_a   1.000
_cell.length_b   1.000
_cell.length_c   1.000
_cell.angle_alpha   90.00
_cell.angle_beta   90.00
_cell.angle_gamma   90.00
#
_symmetry.space_group_name_H-M   'P 1'
#
loop_
_entity.id
_entity.type
_entity.pdbx_description
1 polymer ?
#
loop_
_entity_poly.entity_id
_entity_poly.type
_entity_poly.pdbx_seq_one_letter_code
_entity_poly.pdbx_strand_id
1 'polypeptide(L)'
;MARGFKVVSMALGFTLVLALASWPPAGAGTSSPAPAEMATDPDEEDGRQGRSYQDSALFIAGLSNPEGSLREYEENQVWRRYSRLLQQSWEAFLKRQGHAMKSWAAQELGEVHTDTVFYPFSGPDLVHLHRLFPRARTYLMIALEPVGELPDFAALNLGGFFARLHHSLGDVLHLSFFMTKKMAASLGRQEMKGVLPILLFFLAREQAEVLEVRHWVMKPDGSVEEYPASFPGKREGGIQGVRIVFTEPGSDDKRTLYYFQFNLSNPSWEKNRHFVDFLQSFGPFTTFTKAASYLMFHSHFDGIRRFILEHSRCVLQSDSGIPLKYFD
;
A
#
# COMPACT_ATOMS: atom_id res chain seq x y z
N MET A 1 -18.02 26.83 -2.17
CA MET A 1 -17.31 26.36 -0.96
C MET A 1 -15.89 26.87 -1.06
N ALA A 2 -15.36 27.56 -0.05
CA ALA A 2 -13.94 27.93 -0.05
C ALA A 2 -13.12 26.68 0.32
N ARG A 3 -12.21 26.27 -0.55
CA ARG A 3 -11.20 25.25 -0.22
C ARG A 3 -10.04 25.96 0.47
N GLY A 4 -9.73 25.57 1.69
CA GLY A 4 -8.60 26.10 2.45
C GLY A 4 -7.33 25.35 2.08
N PHE A 5 -6.23 26.07 1.85
CA PHE A 5 -4.92 25.46 1.64
C PHE A 5 -4.06 25.68 2.86
N LYS A 6 -3.50 24.59 3.38
CA LYS A 6 -2.40 24.63 4.34
C LYS A 6 -1.16 24.10 3.63
N VAL A 7 -0.28 25.01 3.21
CA VAL A 7 1.06 24.59 2.76
C VAL A 7 1.86 24.25 4.00
N VAL A 8 2.31 23.00 4.10
CA VAL A 8 3.08 22.54 5.26
C VAL A 8 4.41 21.99 4.77
N SER A 9 5.49 22.71 5.11
CA SER A 9 6.84 22.30 4.74
C SER A 9 7.32 21.16 5.64
N MET A 10 7.78 20.07 5.04
CA MET A 10 8.47 19.01 5.76
C MET A 10 9.97 19.32 5.71
N ALA A 11 10.65 19.36 6.86
CA ALA A 11 12.00 19.90 7.00
C ALA A 11 13.14 19.13 6.28
N LEU A 12 12.84 18.21 5.34
CA LEU A 12 13.83 17.36 4.67
C LEU A 12 13.61 17.18 3.15
N GLY A 13 13.13 18.21 2.46
CA GLY A 13 13.32 18.35 1.00
C GLY A 13 12.11 18.10 0.09
N PHE A 14 10.91 17.97 0.64
CA PHE A 14 9.67 18.08 -0.13
C PHE A 14 8.72 19.07 0.55
N THR A 15 8.21 20.02 -0.22
CA THR A 15 7.05 20.83 0.20
C THR A 15 5.80 19.99 -0.05
N LEU A 16 5.10 19.62 1.02
CA LEU A 16 3.77 19.03 0.89
C LEU A 16 2.72 20.14 0.99
N VAL A 17 1.73 20.08 0.09
CA VAL A 17 0.56 20.95 0.17
C VAL A 17 -0.60 20.09 0.68
N LEU A 18 -1.18 20.52 1.80
CA LEU A 18 -2.43 19.98 2.34
C LEU A 18 -3.56 20.90 1.87
N ALA A 19 -4.45 20.39 1.01
CA ALA A 19 -5.68 21.09 0.67
C ALA A 19 -6.83 20.53 1.52
N LEU A 20 -7.45 21.37 2.34
CA LEU A 20 -8.61 21.07 3.17
C LEU A 20 -9.86 21.66 2.50
N ALA A 21 -10.78 20.81 2.04
CA ALA A 21 -12.09 21.29 1.60
C ALA A 21 -13.02 21.39 2.82
N SER A 22 -13.54 22.59 3.12
CA SER A 22 -14.60 22.73 4.13
C SER A 22 -15.93 22.27 3.54
N TRP A 23 -16.41 21.10 3.94
CA TRP A 23 -17.80 20.68 3.71
C TRP A 23 -18.66 21.16 4.89
N PRO A 24 -19.92 21.61 4.70
CA PRO A 24 -20.85 21.74 5.81
C PRO A 24 -20.91 20.43 6.60
N PRO A 25 -21.16 20.49 7.92
CA PRO A 25 -21.29 19.28 8.72
C PRO A 25 -22.34 18.40 8.06
N ALA A 26 -21.94 17.18 7.69
CA ALA A 26 -22.88 16.19 7.22
C ALA A 26 -23.88 15.96 8.35
N GLY A 27 -25.15 16.35 8.14
CA GLY A 27 -26.24 15.88 8.98
C GLY A 27 -26.16 14.37 9.06
N ALA A 28 -26.37 13.81 10.25
CA ALA A 28 -26.22 12.40 10.59
C ALA A 28 -26.69 11.48 9.45
N GLY A 29 -25.73 11.15 8.58
CA GLY A 29 -25.92 10.29 7.43
C GLY A 29 -25.63 8.90 7.92
N THR A 30 -26.67 8.07 7.94
CA THR A 30 -26.62 6.63 8.16
C THR A 30 -25.36 6.04 7.52
N SER A 31 -24.58 5.33 8.32
CA SER A 31 -23.47 4.49 7.88
C SER A 31 -23.86 3.72 6.62
N SER A 32 -23.30 4.12 5.48
CA SER A 32 -23.41 3.31 4.27
C SER A 32 -22.58 2.05 4.52
N PRO A 33 -23.13 0.84 4.26
CA PRO A 33 -22.40 -0.37 4.55
C PRO A 33 -21.16 -0.42 3.67
N ALA A 34 -20.02 -0.77 4.28
CA ALA A 34 -18.89 -1.30 3.52
C ALA A 34 -19.40 -2.39 2.56
N PRO A 35 -18.78 -2.59 1.38
CA PRO A 35 -19.13 -3.72 0.54
C PRO A 35 -19.14 -4.97 1.44
N ALA A 36 -20.29 -5.65 1.46
CA ALA A 36 -20.65 -6.64 2.45
C ALA A 36 -19.46 -7.52 2.81
N GLU A 37 -19.17 -7.65 4.11
CA GLU A 37 -18.40 -8.78 4.63
C GLU A 37 -19.03 -10.05 4.05
N MET A 38 -18.44 -10.58 2.98
CA MET A 38 -18.71 -11.94 2.55
C MET A 38 -18.08 -12.84 3.60
N ALA A 39 -18.89 -13.13 4.61
CA ALA A 39 -18.63 -14.13 5.60
C ALA A 39 -18.51 -15.49 4.91
N THR A 40 -17.31 -16.05 4.93
CA THR A 40 -17.12 -17.48 5.10
C THR A 40 -16.11 -17.66 6.21
N ASP A 41 -16.60 -18.11 7.35
CA ASP A 41 -15.81 -18.57 8.49
C ASP A 41 -15.31 -20.00 8.21
N PRO A 42 -13.99 -20.26 8.34
CA PRO A 42 -13.52 -21.53 8.89
C PRO A 42 -12.45 -21.29 9.97
N ASP A 43 -12.91 -21.07 11.20
CA ASP A 43 -12.18 -20.72 12.44
C ASP A 43 -11.07 -21.68 12.95
N GLU A 44 -10.51 -22.57 12.11
CA GLU A 44 -9.25 -23.29 12.42
C GLU A 44 -8.25 -23.31 11.25
N GLU A 45 -8.73 -23.32 9.99
CA GLU A 45 -7.87 -23.16 8.81
C GLU A 45 -7.40 -21.72 8.65
N ASP A 46 -8.25 -20.75 8.99
CA ASP A 46 -7.94 -19.32 8.92
C ASP A 46 -6.83 -18.93 9.91
N GLY A 47 -6.87 -19.47 11.13
CA GLY A 47 -5.81 -19.24 12.14
C GLY A 47 -4.46 -19.87 11.77
N ARG A 48 -4.44 -21.03 11.10
CA ARG A 48 -3.20 -21.65 10.61
C ARG A 48 -2.64 -20.93 9.39
N GLN A 49 -3.49 -20.48 8.47
CA GLN A 49 -3.08 -19.70 7.30
C GLN A 49 -2.59 -18.31 7.68
N GLY A 50 -3.25 -17.63 8.62
CA GLY A 50 -2.80 -16.34 9.15
C GLY A 50 -1.42 -16.41 9.79
N ARG A 51 -1.16 -17.44 10.61
CA ARG A 51 0.18 -17.70 11.16
C ARG A 51 1.23 -17.88 10.06
N SER A 52 0.89 -18.58 8.97
CA SER A 52 1.80 -18.74 7.83
C SER A 52 2.09 -17.43 7.08
N TYR A 53 1.11 -16.53 6.97
CA TYR A 53 1.31 -15.21 6.36
C TYR A 53 2.18 -14.32 7.23
N GLN A 54 1.97 -14.31 8.55
CA GLN A 54 2.82 -13.59 9.47
C GLN A 54 4.26 -14.12 9.47
N ASP A 55 4.45 -15.44 9.51
CA ASP A 55 5.77 -16.07 9.40
C ASP A 55 6.50 -15.62 8.13
N SER A 56 5.78 -15.61 7.00
CA SER A 56 6.33 -15.16 5.72
C SER A 56 6.68 -13.68 5.76
N ALA A 57 5.83 -12.83 6.32
CA ALA A 57 6.09 -11.40 6.45
C ALA A 57 7.32 -11.11 7.33
N LEU A 58 7.44 -11.77 8.48
CA LEU A 58 8.61 -11.67 9.37
C LEU A 58 9.89 -12.15 8.68
N PHE A 59 9.83 -13.31 8.02
CA PHE A 59 10.98 -13.89 7.33
C PHE A 59 11.47 -13.01 6.17
N ILE A 60 10.55 -12.49 5.35
CA ILE A 60 10.81 -11.50 4.30
C ILE A 60 11.39 -10.21 4.91
N ALA A 61 10.88 -9.78 6.06
CA ALA A 61 11.39 -8.61 6.76
C ALA A 61 12.78 -8.82 7.38
N GLY A 62 13.30 -10.05 7.42
CA GLY A 62 14.53 -10.38 8.13
C GLY A 62 14.38 -10.27 9.65
N LEU A 63 13.18 -10.49 10.16
CA LEU A 63 12.84 -10.57 11.57
C LEU A 63 12.71 -12.06 11.95
N SER A 64 13.32 -12.45 13.08
CA SER A 64 13.32 -13.85 13.52
C SER A 64 11.97 -14.21 14.16
N ASN A 65 11.43 -15.36 13.79
CA ASN A 65 10.33 -16.03 14.49
C ASN A 65 10.73 -17.48 14.84
N PRO A 66 11.29 -17.73 16.03
CA PRO A 66 11.75 -19.07 16.44
C PRO A 66 10.64 -20.13 16.50
N GLU A 67 9.40 -19.71 16.68
CA GLU A 67 8.21 -20.57 16.73
C GLU A 67 7.52 -20.71 15.36
N GLY A 68 8.00 -19.98 14.36
CA GLY A 68 7.41 -19.92 13.02
C GLY A 68 7.76 -21.12 12.14
N SER A 69 6.94 -21.33 11.11
CA SER A 69 7.11 -22.37 10.09
C SER A 69 8.40 -22.24 9.27
N LEU A 70 9.01 -21.06 9.22
CA LEU A 70 10.22 -20.78 8.46
C LEU A 70 11.51 -20.77 9.28
N ARG A 71 11.45 -21.14 10.57
CA ARG A 71 12.59 -21.07 11.51
C ARG A 71 13.86 -21.78 11.01
N GLU A 72 13.72 -22.90 10.30
CA GLU A 72 14.86 -23.68 9.80
C GLU A 72 15.66 -22.89 8.74
N TYR A 73 14.98 -22.02 7.98
CA TYR A 73 15.62 -21.16 7.00
C TYR A 73 16.36 -19.97 7.65
N GLU A 74 16.08 -19.63 8.91
CA GLU A 74 16.77 -18.56 9.64
C GLU A 74 18.20 -18.95 10.07
N GLU A 75 18.50 -20.25 10.08
CA GLU A 75 19.86 -20.75 10.31
C GLU A 75 20.77 -20.51 9.11
N ASN A 76 20.20 -20.25 7.94
CA ASN A 76 20.93 -19.98 6.73
C ASN A 76 21.78 -18.69 6.86
N GLN A 77 23.09 -18.79 6.59
CA GLN A 77 24.00 -17.65 6.69
C GLN A 77 23.63 -16.48 5.75
N VAL A 78 23.02 -16.78 4.59
CA VAL A 78 22.51 -15.78 3.66
C VAL A 78 21.42 -14.94 4.32
N TRP A 79 20.45 -15.60 4.97
CA TRP A 79 19.37 -14.91 5.66
C TRP A 79 19.89 -14.10 6.86
N ARG A 80 20.79 -14.68 7.68
CA ARG A 80 21.40 -13.95 8.82
C ARG A 80 22.21 -12.72 8.40
N ARG A 81 22.85 -12.77 7.23
CA ARG A 81 23.53 -11.59 6.66
C ARG A 81 22.51 -10.56 6.19
N TYR A 82 21.48 -11.00 5.47
CA TYR A 82 20.39 -10.15 4.98
C TYR A 82 19.65 -9.43 6.12
N SER A 83 19.24 -10.17 7.16
CA SER A 83 18.56 -9.66 8.35
C SER A 83 19.35 -8.52 9.01
N ARG A 84 20.65 -8.71 9.25
CA ARG A 84 21.53 -7.67 9.83
C ARG A 84 21.65 -6.43 8.94
N LEU A 85 21.82 -6.61 7.62
CA LEU A 85 21.91 -5.49 6.67
C LEU A 85 20.63 -4.67 6.62
N LEU A 86 19.48 -5.34 6.62
CA LEU A 86 18.19 -4.67 6.65
C LEU A 86 17.91 -3.98 7.97
N GLN A 87 18.29 -4.58 9.09
CA GLN A 87 18.12 -3.94 10.40
C GLN A 87 18.82 -2.58 10.41
N GLN A 88 20.07 -2.52 9.95
CA GLN A 88 20.82 -1.27 9.82
C GLN A 88 20.16 -0.28 8.86
N SER A 89 19.69 -0.75 7.70
CA SER A 89 19.03 0.10 6.70
C SER A 89 17.70 0.68 7.23
N TRP A 90 16.94 -0.13 7.96
CA TRP A 90 15.67 0.27 8.58
C TRP A 90 15.89 1.29 9.68
N GLU A 91 16.82 1.05 10.60
CA GLU A 91 17.20 1.99 11.66
C GLU A 91 17.69 3.33 11.09
N ALA A 92 18.51 3.29 10.03
CA ALA A 92 18.98 4.49 9.36
C ALA A 92 17.82 5.29 8.74
N PHE A 93 16.85 4.61 8.13
CA PHE A 93 15.65 5.25 7.59
C PHE A 93 14.75 5.84 8.70
N LEU A 94 14.52 5.11 9.78
CA LEU A 94 13.78 5.59 10.96
C LEU A 94 14.40 6.88 11.51
N LYS A 95 15.72 6.87 11.71
CA LYS A 95 16.48 8.01 12.23
C LYS A 95 16.47 9.20 11.28
N ARG A 96 16.63 8.96 9.98
CA ARG A 96 16.69 10.04 8.97
C ARG A 96 15.34 10.71 8.77
N GLN A 97 14.26 9.94 8.71
CA GLN A 97 12.95 10.48 8.31
C GLN A 97 11.74 9.80 8.95
N GLY A 98 11.80 8.49 9.27
CA GLY A 98 10.63 7.76 9.74
C GLY A 98 10.01 8.34 11.03
N HIS A 99 10.84 8.68 12.03
CA HIS A 99 10.35 9.29 13.27
C HIS A 99 9.83 10.71 13.08
N ALA A 100 10.52 11.52 12.28
CA ALA A 100 10.10 12.88 11.95
C ALA A 100 8.74 12.87 11.22
N MET A 101 8.55 11.93 10.30
CA MET A 101 7.30 11.76 9.56
C MET A 101 6.12 11.41 10.45
N LYS A 102 6.28 10.46 11.37
CA LYS A 102 5.22 10.09 12.31
C LYS A 102 4.86 11.26 13.24
N SER A 103 5.87 11.98 13.72
CA SER A 103 5.67 13.16 14.59
C SER A 103 4.95 14.28 13.87
N TRP A 104 5.39 14.58 12.65
CA TRP A 104 4.77 15.58 11.78
C TRP A 104 3.31 15.21 11.44
N ALA A 105 3.05 13.95 11.09
CA ALA A 105 1.71 13.48 10.79
C ALA A 105 0.76 13.62 11.98
N ALA A 106 1.23 13.29 13.19
CA ALA A 106 0.43 13.46 14.40
C ALA A 106 0.07 14.93 14.65
N GLN A 107 1.00 15.85 14.39
CA GLN A 107 0.80 17.30 14.59
C GLN A 107 -0.09 17.92 13.50
N GLU A 108 0.14 17.57 12.24
CA GLU A 108 -0.42 18.29 11.09
C GLU A 108 -1.66 17.62 10.49
N LEU A 109 -1.78 16.30 10.65
CA LEU A 109 -2.88 15.47 10.14
C LEU A 109 -3.74 14.89 11.26
N GLY A 110 -3.50 15.25 12.53
CA GLY A 110 -4.21 14.70 13.69
C GLY A 110 -5.74 14.89 13.64
N GLU A 111 -6.19 15.95 12.99
CA GLU A 111 -7.62 16.26 12.77
C GLU A 111 -8.19 15.69 11.46
N VAL A 112 -7.34 15.12 10.59
CA VAL A 112 -7.80 14.47 9.36
C VAL A 112 -8.40 13.12 9.73
N HIS A 113 -9.73 13.07 9.76
CA HIS A 113 -10.50 11.87 10.08
C HIS A 113 -11.17 11.32 8.81
N THR A 114 -10.52 10.35 8.17
CA THR A 114 -11.16 9.49 7.16
C THR A 114 -10.70 8.06 7.36
N ASP A 115 -11.64 7.12 7.32
CA ASP A 115 -11.35 5.70 7.48
C ASP A 115 -10.53 5.13 6.31
N THR A 116 -10.71 5.70 5.11
CA THR A 116 -10.03 5.28 3.88
C THR A 116 -9.01 6.31 3.41
N VAL A 117 -7.79 5.84 3.15
CA VAL A 117 -6.75 6.63 2.46
C VAL A 117 -6.51 6.07 1.07
N PHE A 118 -6.65 6.93 0.07
CA PHE A 118 -6.45 6.62 -1.34
C PHE A 118 -5.09 7.12 -1.82
N TYR A 119 -4.27 6.22 -2.39
CA TYR A 119 -2.93 6.52 -2.90
C TYR A 119 -2.79 6.06 -4.36
N PRO A 120 -3.20 6.90 -5.32
CA PRO A 120 -2.96 6.64 -6.73
C PRO A 120 -1.48 6.84 -7.08
N PHE A 121 -0.99 6.05 -8.04
CA PHE A 121 0.41 6.05 -8.46
C PHE A 121 1.39 5.66 -7.34
N SER A 122 0.96 4.82 -6.41
CA SER A 122 1.68 4.56 -5.16
C SER A 122 2.99 3.77 -5.32
N GLY A 123 3.09 2.96 -6.38
CA GLY A 123 3.99 1.81 -6.37
C GLY A 123 3.76 0.96 -5.11
N PRO A 124 4.80 0.30 -4.58
CA PRO A 124 4.75 -0.44 -3.32
C PRO A 124 5.09 0.42 -2.09
N ASP A 125 4.86 1.73 -2.13
CA ASP A 125 5.21 2.67 -1.06
C ASP A 125 4.24 2.67 0.14
N LEU A 126 4.12 1.52 0.80
CA LEU A 126 3.27 1.38 1.98
C LEU A 126 3.83 2.14 3.19
N VAL A 127 5.15 2.25 3.30
CA VAL A 127 5.79 2.81 4.49
C VAL A 127 5.45 4.28 4.73
N HIS A 128 5.39 5.09 3.67
CA HIS A 128 5.00 6.49 3.79
C HIS A 128 3.50 6.60 4.08
N LEU A 129 2.68 5.80 3.39
CA LEU A 129 1.24 5.77 3.58
C LEU A 129 0.86 5.43 5.03
N HIS A 130 1.43 4.35 5.56
CA HIS A 130 1.18 3.86 6.92
C HIS A 130 1.66 4.86 7.98
N ARG A 131 2.87 5.43 7.82
CA ARG A 131 3.40 6.41 8.80
C ARG A 131 2.69 7.75 8.79
N LEU A 132 2.18 8.20 7.64
CA LEU A 132 1.44 9.45 7.53
C LEU A 132 -0.01 9.30 8.00
N PHE A 133 -0.61 8.12 7.82
CA PHE A 133 -2.01 7.88 8.16
C PHE A 133 -2.22 6.66 9.06
N PRO A 134 -1.52 6.56 10.21
CA PRO A 134 -1.47 5.34 11.03
C PRO A 134 -2.79 5.00 11.75
N ARG A 135 -3.89 5.70 11.45
CA ARG A 135 -5.23 5.45 11.99
C ARG A 135 -6.25 5.08 10.93
N ALA A 136 -5.86 5.04 9.65
CA ALA A 136 -6.75 4.59 8.60
C ALA A 136 -7.08 3.11 8.76
N ARG A 137 -8.36 2.77 8.58
CA ARG A 137 -8.86 1.40 8.58
C ARG A 137 -8.66 0.74 7.23
N THR A 138 -8.66 1.53 6.16
CA THR A 138 -8.48 1.04 4.80
C THR A 138 -7.45 1.85 4.03
N TYR A 139 -6.50 1.16 3.42
CA TYR A 139 -5.53 1.72 2.49
C TYR A 139 -5.84 1.23 1.08
N LEU A 140 -6.02 2.15 0.13
CA LEU A 140 -6.24 1.84 -1.28
C LEU A 140 -5.06 2.33 -2.11
N MET A 141 -4.19 1.41 -2.52
CA MET A 141 -3.00 1.67 -3.32
C MET A 141 -3.24 1.24 -4.77
N ILE A 142 -2.90 2.11 -5.74
CA ILE A 142 -3.02 1.78 -7.16
C ILE A 142 -1.72 2.11 -7.87
N ALA A 143 -1.17 1.12 -8.59
CA ALA A 143 0.00 1.31 -9.42
C ALA A 143 0.05 0.31 -10.59
N LEU A 144 1.11 0.34 -11.40
CA LEU A 144 1.24 -0.50 -12.60
C LEU A 144 1.98 -1.81 -12.33
N GLU A 145 2.70 -1.88 -11.22
CA GLU A 145 3.53 -3.01 -10.88
C GLU A 145 2.66 -4.25 -10.63
N PRO A 146 3.12 -5.43 -11.10
CA PRO A 146 2.39 -6.66 -10.88
C PRO A 146 2.22 -6.93 -9.39
N VAL A 147 1.06 -7.46 -9.02
CA VAL A 147 0.77 -7.89 -7.64
C VAL A 147 1.82 -8.89 -7.16
N GLY A 148 2.14 -9.87 -8.01
CA GLY A 148 3.10 -10.92 -7.67
C GLY A 148 2.46 -12.10 -6.94
N GLU A 149 3.31 -12.88 -6.30
CA GLU A 149 2.96 -14.10 -5.54
C GLU A 149 3.80 -14.14 -4.27
N LEU A 150 3.34 -14.87 -3.26
CA LEU A 150 4.17 -15.19 -2.10
C LEU A 150 5.27 -16.18 -2.53
N PRO A 151 6.56 -15.94 -2.21
CA PRO A 151 7.63 -16.85 -2.59
C PRO A 151 7.49 -18.22 -1.90
N ASP A 152 7.74 -19.29 -2.65
CA ASP A 152 7.98 -20.61 -2.06
C ASP A 152 9.41 -20.67 -1.51
N PHE A 153 9.53 -20.51 -0.19
CA PHE A 153 10.81 -20.49 0.52
C PHE A 153 11.61 -21.79 0.42
N ALA A 154 10.94 -22.92 0.18
CA ALA A 154 11.59 -24.21 0.03
C ALA A 154 12.22 -24.39 -1.36
N ALA A 155 11.63 -23.80 -2.39
CA ALA A 155 12.05 -24.00 -3.78
C ALA A 155 12.92 -22.87 -4.35
N LEU A 156 12.98 -21.68 -3.73
CA LEU A 156 13.68 -20.54 -4.32
C LEU A 156 15.18 -20.46 -4.01
N ASN A 157 15.90 -19.75 -4.87
CA ASN A 157 17.24 -19.25 -4.56
C ASN A 157 17.17 -18.07 -3.57
N LEU A 158 17.32 -18.38 -2.27
CA LEU A 158 17.29 -17.39 -1.18
C LEU A 158 18.28 -16.23 -1.38
N GLY A 159 19.51 -16.52 -1.81
CA GLY A 159 20.54 -15.50 -2.04
C GLY A 159 20.16 -14.50 -3.11
N GLY A 160 19.66 -14.99 -4.24
CA GLY A 160 19.20 -14.13 -5.32
C GLY A 160 17.96 -13.31 -4.95
N PHE A 161 17.01 -13.91 -4.23
CA PHE A 161 15.82 -13.19 -3.76
C PHE A 161 16.16 -12.07 -2.80
N PHE A 162 16.91 -12.35 -1.74
CA PHE A 162 17.25 -11.35 -0.74
C PHE A 162 18.13 -10.22 -1.31
N ALA A 163 19.03 -10.53 -2.24
CA ALA A 163 19.80 -9.50 -2.93
C ALA A 163 18.89 -8.53 -3.73
N ARG A 164 17.90 -9.06 -4.45
CA ARG A 164 16.93 -8.25 -5.23
C ARG A 164 15.95 -7.48 -4.34
N LEU A 165 15.45 -8.11 -3.29
CA LEU A 165 14.57 -7.45 -2.34
C LEU A 165 15.31 -6.30 -1.64
N HIS A 166 16.54 -6.53 -1.17
CA HIS A 166 17.39 -5.47 -0.60
C HIS A 166 17.65 -4.34 -1.60
N HIS A 167 17.95 -4.65 -2.86
CA HIS A 167 18.14 -3.62 -3.90
C HIS A 167 16.86 -2.80 -4.13
N SER A 168 15.70 -3.45 -4.23
CA SER A 168 14.40 -2.78 -4.44
C SER A 168 14.02 -1.89 -3.26
N LEU A 169 14.27 -2.35 -2.03
CA LEU A 169 14.07 -1.58 -0.81
C LEU A 169 15.09 -0.44 -0.65
N GLY A 170 16.28 -0.58 -1.22
CA GLY A 170 17.32 0.43 -1.19
C GLY A 170 16.84 1.78 -1.73
N ASP A 171 16.12 1.78 -2.86
CA ASP A 171 15.61 3.00 -3.49
C ASP A 171 14.60 3.72 -2.56
N VAL A 172 13.58 3.03 -2.04
CA VAL A 172 12.58 3.64 -1.16
C VAL A 172 13.14 4.02 0.21
N LEU A 173 13.95 3.16 0.82
CA LEU A 173 14.49 3.42 2.16
C LEU A 173 15.48 4.58 2.12
N HIS A 174 16.33 4.70 1.08
CA HIS A 174 17.35 5.75 1.02
C HIS A 174 16.92 7.01 0.27
N LEU A 175 16.20 6.87 -0.84
CA LEU A 175 15.82 7.98 -1.72
C LEU A 175 14.40 8.48 -1.46
N SER A 176 13.62 7.78 -0.63
CA SER A 176 12.22 8.10 -0.32
C SER A 176 11.26 7.98 -1.51
N PHE A 177 11.67 7.33 -2.60
CA PHE A 177 10.80 7.00 -3.74
C PHE A 177 11.40 5.82 -4.49
N PHE A 178 10.57 5.10 -5.24
CA PHE A 178 11.06 4.06 -6.14
C PHE A 178 11.34 4.63 -7.53
N MET A 179 12.43 4.17 -8.17
CA MET A 179 12.72 4.53 -9.56
C MET A 179 12.07 3.52 -10.51
N THR A 180 11.10 3.97 -11.32
CA THR A 180 10.31 3.13 -12.24
C THR A 180 11.17 2.21 -13.13
N LYS A 181 12.29 2.71 -13.67
CA LYS A 181 13.22 1.90 -14.49
C LYS A 181 13.87 0.75 -13.71
N LYS A 182 14.24 0.99 -12.44
CA LYS A 182 14.84 -0.03 -11.56
C LYS A 182 13.80 -1.01 -11.03
N MET A 183 12.58 -0.54 -10.78
CA MET A 183 11.44 -1.39 -10.39
C MET A 183 11.08 -2.39 -11.49
N ALA A 184 10.92 -1.91 -12.73
CA ALA A 184 10.61 -2.78 -13.87
C ALA A 184 11.66 -3.90 -14.05
N ALA A 185 12.94 -3.59 -13.78
CA ALA A 185 14.03 -4.57 -13.85
C ALA A 185 14.04 -5.57 -12.68
N SER A 186 13.49 -5.19 -11.52
CA SER A 186 13.55 -5.99 -10.28
C SER A 186 12.29 -6.86 -10.07
N LEU A 187 11.11 -6.38 -10.48
CA LEU A 187 9.81 -7.02 -10.19
C LEU A 187 9.31 -8.00 -11.25
N GLY A 188 10.01 -8.11 -12.39
CA GLY A 188 9.64 -8.97 -13.53
C GLY A 188 10.49 -10.23 -13.70
N ARG A 189 11.41 -10.54 -12.78
CA ARG A 189 12.32 -11.70 -12.86
C ARG A 189 11.84 -12.85 -11.97
N GLN A 190 12.27 -14.07 -12.28
CA GLN A 190 11.74 -15.31 -11.69
C GLN A 190 11.73 -15.34 -10.16
N GLU A 191 12.69 -14.68 -9.53
CA GLU A 191 12.91 -14.83 -8.09
C GLU A 191 12.25 -13.74 -7.24
N MET A 192 11.86 -12.58 -7.80
CA MET A 192 11.07 -11.56 -7.10
C MET A 192 9.94 -11.11 -8.03
N LYS A 193 8.77 -11.73 -7.85
CA LYS A 193 7.59 -11.45 -8.66
C LYS A 193 6.71 -10.45 -7.92
N GLY A 194 6.61 -9.23 -8.44
CA GLY A 194 5.63 -8.24 -8.00
C GLY A 194 5.83 -7.64 -6.61
N VAL A 195 4.84 -6.86 -6.18
CA VAL A 195 4.92 -5.97 -5.01
C VAL A 195 4.63 -6.66 -3.69
N LEU A 196 3.95 -7.81 -3.69
CA LEU A 196 3.47 -8.46 -2.46
C LEU A 196 4.58 -8.67 -1.40
N PRO A 197 5.79 -9.17 -1.73
CA PRO A 197 6.87 -9.28 -0.75
C PRO A 197 7.29 -7.92 -0.15
N ILE A 198 7.21 -6.83 -0.92
CA ILE A 198 7.56 -5.48 -0.42
C ILE A 198 6.48 -4.98 0.54
N LEU A 199 5.19 -5.22 0.24
CA LEU A 199 4.09 -4.83 1.12
C LEU A 199 4.18 -5.57 2.47
N LEU A 200 4.41 -6.89 2.43
CA LEU A 200 4.59 -7.71 3.63
C LEU A 200 5.83 -7.29 4.44
N PHE A 201 6.94 -6.99 3.74
CA PHE A 201 8.13 -6.43 4.37
C PHE A 201 7.80 -5.19 5.22
N PHE A 202 7.05 -4.24 4.66
CA PHE A 202 6.73 -3.00 5.35
C PHE A 202 5.78 -3.22 6.52
N LEU A 203 4.73 -4.03 6.37
CA LEU A 203 3.83 -4.36 7.47
C LEU A 203 4.58 -4.96 8.66
N ALA A 204 5.40 -5.99 8.43
CA ALA A 204 6.19 -6.61 9.49
C ALA A 204 7.20 -5.64 10.13
N ARG A 205 7.81 -4.74 9.34
CA ARG A 205 8.74 -3.73 9.86
C ARG A 205 8.07 -2.60 10.64
N GLU A 206 6.80 -2.32 10.38
CA GLU A 206 5.95 -1.47 11.24
C GLU A 206 5.37 -2.24 12.44
N GLN A 207 5.73 -3.52 12.60
CA GLN A 207 5.24 -4.43 13.65
C GLN A 207 3.75 -4.77 13.52
N ALA A 208 3.15 -4.56 12.34
CA ALA A 208 1.81 -5.06 12.05
C ALA A 208 1.81 -6.60 11.99
N GLU A 209 0.71 -7.21 12.43
CA GLU A 209 0.49 -8.64 12.32
C GLU A 209 -0.40 -8.93 11.11
N VAL A 210 0.12 -9.67 10.14
CA VAL A 210 -0.60 -10.05 8.93
C VAL A 210 -1.49 -11.24 9.22
N LEU A 211 -2.81 -11.02 9.12
CA LEU A 211 -3.82 -12.04 9.39
C LEU A 211 -4.24 -12.78 8.13
N GLU A 212 -4.35 -12.07 7.01
CA GLU A 212 -4.86 -12.66 5.77
C GLU A 212 -4.20 -12.01 4.55
N VAL A 213 -3.91 -12.82 3.53
CA VAL A 213 -3.50 -12.36 2.20
C VAL A 213 -4.34 -13.06 1.13
N ARG A 214 -5.21 -12.30 0.47
CA ARG A 214 -6.05 -12.78 -0.64
C ARG A 214 -5.65 -12.07 -1.93
N HIS A 215 -5.28 -12.83 -2.94
CA HIS A 215 -5.32 -12.32 -4.30
C HIS A 215 -6.75 -11.97 -4.66
N TRP A 216 -6.90 -10.87 -5.38
CA TRP A 216 -8.19 -10.29 -5.71
C TRP A 216 -8.23 -10.01 -7.20
N VAL A 217 -9.32 -10.37 -7.87
CA VAL A 217 -9.48 -10.17 -9.31
C VAL A 217 -10.88 -9.62 -9.59
N MET A 218 -10.97 -8.43 -10.16
CA MET A 218 -12.23 -7.89 -10.65
C MET A 218 -12.42 -8.16 -12.13
N LYS A 219 -13.48 -8.89 -12.45
CA LYS A 219 -13.84 -9.25 -13.80
C LYS A 219 -14.51 -8.10 -14.54
N PRO A 220 -14.56 -8.15 -15.89
CA PRO A 220 -15.20 -7.11 -16.69
C PRO A 220 -16.69 -6.87 -16.39
N ASP A 221 -17.38 -7.85 -15.81
CA ASP A 221 -18.77 -7.75 -15.36
C ASP A 221 -18.92 -7.09 -13.97
N GLY A 222 -17.80 -6.71 -13.33
CA GLY A 222 -17.75 -6.12 -12.00
C GLY A 222 -17.72 -7.14 -10.86
N SER A 223 -17.84 -8.44 -11.14
CA SER A 223 -17.70 -9.48 -10.11
C SER A 223 -16.27 -9.57 -9.60
N VAL A 224 -16.14 -9.99 -8.34
CA VAL A 224 -14.86 -10.11 -7.62
C VAL A 224 -14.61 -11.58 -7.29
N GLU A 225 -13.45 -12.07 -7.70
CA GLU A 225 -12.92 -13.37 -7.29
C GLU A 225 -11.75 -13.17 -6.33
N GLU A 226 -11.74 -13.94 -5.24
CA GLU A 226 -10.65 -13.96 -4.28
C GLU A 226 -10.01 -15.34 -4.16
N TYR A 227 -8.69 -15.36 -4.03
CA TYR A 227 -7.90 -16.58 -3.91
C TYR A 227 -6.89 -16.43 -2.77
N PRO A 228 -6.65 -17.46 -1.95
CA PRO A 228 -5.53 -17.44 -1.00
C PRO A 228 -4.20 -17.12 -1.70
N ALA A 229 -3.27 -16.46 -1.02
CA ALA A 229 -1.95 -16.14 -1.61
C ALA A 229 -1.15 -17.36 -2.09
N SER A 230 -1.44 -18.53 -1.53
CA SER A 230 -0.87 -19.83 -1.89
C SER A 230 -1.54 -20.50 -3.10
N PHE A 231 -2.58 -19.89 -3.69
CA PHE A 231 -3.33 -20.51 -4.77
C PHE A 231 -2.44 -20.84 -5.99
N PRO A 232 -2.41 -22.11 -6.44
CA PRO A 232 -1.64 -22.51 -7.61
C PRO A 232 -2.39 -22.16 -8.90
N GLY A 233 -1.81 -21.32 -9.75
CA GLY A 233 -2.33 -21.09 -11.11
C GLY A 233 -2.35 -19.63 -11.54
N LYS A 234 -2.64 -19.42 -12.84
CA LYS A 234 -2.76 -18.07 -13.40
C LYS A 234 -4.13 -17.48 -13.06
N ARG A 235 -4.12 -16.23 -12.59
CA ARG A 235 -5.30 -15.41 -12.35
C ARG A 235 -5.62 -14.64 -13.62
N GLU A 236 -6.33 -15.29 -14.55
CA GLU A 236 -6.58 -14.73 -15.88
C GLU A 236 -7.81 -13.82 -15.93
N GLY A 237 -7.70 -12.75 -16.71
CA GLY A 237 -8.77 -11.80 -16.98
C GLY A 237 -9.07 -10.85 -15.82
N GLY A 238 -9.32 -9.58 -16.15
CA GLY A 238 -9.73 -8.58 -15.17
C GLY A 238 -8.58 -7.82 -14.50
N ILE A 239 -8.95 -6.94 -13.57
CA ILE A 239 -8.04 -6.08 -12.82
C ILE A 239 -7.50 -6.86 -11.63
N GLN A 240 -6.18 -7.00 -11.57
CA GLN A 240 -5.50 -7.77 -10.55
C GLN A 240 -5.27 -6.93 -9.30
N GLY A 241 -5.38 -7.55 -8.13
CA GLY A 241 -5.06 -6.94 -6.85
C GLY A 241 -4.68 -7.95 -5.77
N VAL A 242 -4.38 -7.41 -4.60
CA VAL A 242 -4.24 -8.16 -3.35
C VAL A 242 -4.91 -7.40 -2.22
N ARG A 243 -5.66 -8.12 -1.39
CA ARG A 243 -6.20 -7.67 -0.11
C ARG A 243 -5.36 -8.28 1.00
N ILE A 244 -4.87 -7.43 1.90
CA ILE A 244 -4.11 -7.83 3.08
C ILE A 244 -4.87 -7.34 4.31
N VAL A 245 -5.27 -8.25 5.19
CA VAL A 245 -5.87 -7.92 6.49
C VAL A 245 -4.79 -8.03 7.55
N PHE A 246 -4.69 -7.03 8.42
CA PHE A 246 -3.68 -6.97 9.47
C PHE A 246 -4.16 -6.19 10.70
N THR A 247 -3.45 -6.35 11.81
CA THR A 247 -3.63 -5.56 13.04
C THR A 247 -2.39 -4.74 13.34
N GLU A 248 -2.54 -3.73 14.20
CA GLU A 248 -1.42 -2.92 14.68
C GLU A 248 -0.92 -3.41 16.03
N PRO A 249 0.32 -3.06 16.40
CA PRO A 249 0.84 -3.33 17.74
C PRO A 249 -0.10 -2.84 18.85
N GLY A 250 -0.54 -3.77 19.69
CA GLY A 250 -1.39 -3.47 20.85
C GLY A 250 -2.85 -3.13 20.52
N SER A 251 -3.33 -3.50 19.33
CA SER A 251 -4.75 -3.38 18.95
C SER A 251 -5.23 -4.64 18.24
N ASP A 252 -6.44 -5.07 18.56
CA ASP A 252 -7.14 -6.16 17.86
C ASP A 252 -7.99 -5.63 16.67
N ASP A 253 -8.01 -4.31 16.45
CA ASP A 253 -8.75 -3.70 15.36
C ASP A 253 -8.14 -4.10 14.00
N LYS A 254 -8.92 -4.84 13.21
CA LYS A 254 -8.54 -5.23 11.85
C LYS A 254 -8.48 -4.01 10.92
N ARG A 255 -7.45 -3.99 10.07
CA ARG A 255 -7.23 -3.02 8.99
C ARG A 255 -7.03 -3.76 7.68
N THR A 256 -7.34 -3.07 6.59
CA THR A 256 -7.29 -3.67 5.25
C THR A 256 -6.46 -2.81 4.31
N LEU A 257 -5.46 -3.42 3.70
CA LEU A 257 -4.72 -2.86 2.57
C LEU A 257 -5.21 -3.53 1.28
N TYR A 258 -5.67 -2.72 0.34
CA TYR A 258 -5.85 -3.11 -1.04
C TYR A 258 -4.74 -2.52 -1.90
N TYR A 259 -4.11 -3.36 -2.71
CA TYR A 259 -3.25 -2.93 -3.80
C TYR A 259 -3.84 -3.42 -5.12
N PHE A 260 -4.03 -2.53 -6.09
CA PHE A 260 -4.52 -2.86 -7.43
C PHE A 260 -3.47 -2.53 -8.50
N GLN A 261 -3.25 -3.49 -9.39
CA GLN A 261 -2.51 -3.29 -10.62
C GLN A 261 -3.45 -2.69 -11.67
N PHE A 262 -3.46 -1.37 -11.81
CA PHE A 262 -4.37 -0.68 -12.71
C PHE A 262 -3.73 0.56 -13.35
N ASN A 263 -4.00 0.75 -14.65
CA ASN A 263 -3.59 1.95 -15.37
C ASN A 263 -4.64 3.06 -15.17
N LEU A 264 -4.21 4.17 -14.58
CA LEU A 264 -5.06 5.32 -14.25
C LEU A 264 -5.23 6.32 -15.41
N SER A 265 -4.71 6.04 -16.61
CA SER A 265 -4.92 6.90 -17.77
C SER A 265 -6.38 6.91 -18.21
N ASN A 266 -6.82 8.00 -18.84
CA ASN A 266 -8.20 8.18 -19.27
C ASN A 266 -8.74 7.01 -20.11
N PRO A 267 -8.02 6.44 -21.12
CA PRO A 267 -8.56 5.31 -21.88
C PRO A 267 -8.84 4.07 -21.02
N SER A 268 -8.00 3.79 -20.02
CA SER A 268 -8.21 2.68 -19.09
C SER A 268 -9.32 2.99 -18.10
N TRP A 269 -9.36 4.22 -17.60
CA TRP A 269 -10.39 4.72 -16.68
C TRP A 269 -11.79 4.65 -17.29
N GLU A 270 -11.94 5.08 -18.55
CA GLU A 270 -13.19 5.05 -19.31
C GLU A 270 -13.62 3.63 -19.66
N LYS A 271 -12.68 2.75 -20.01
CA LYS A 271 -12.97 1.35 -20.33
C LYS A 271 -13.44 0.54 -19.11
N ASN A 272 -12.96 0.89 -17.91
CA ASN A 272 -13.18 0.12 -16.69
C ASN A 272 -14.03 0.88 -15.67
N ARG A 273 -15.17 1.44 -16.10
CA ARG A 273 -16.08 2.19 -15.21
C ARG A 273 -16.54 1.41 -13.98
N HIS A 274 -16.77 0.10 -14.11
CA HIS A 274 -17.10 -0.79 -13.00
C HIS A 274 -16.07 -0.71 -11.85
N PHE A 275 -14.77 -0.60 -12.19
CA PHE A 275 -13.71 -0.45 -11.19
C PHE A 275 -13.70 0.95 -10.58
N VAL A 276 -13.96 1.99 -11.38
CA VAL A 276 -14.08 3.37 -10.88
C VAL A 276 -15.24 3.50 -9.89
N ASP A 277 -16.38 2.89 -10.20
CA ASP A 277 -17.57 2.90 -9.34
C ASP A 277 -17.31 2.09 -8.05
N PHE A 278 -16.58 0.97 -8.15
CA PHE A 278 -16.09 0.24 -6.99
C PHE A 278 -15.16 1.09 -6.12
N LEU A 279 -14.17 1.78 -6.70
CA LEU A 279 -13.31 2.69 -5.94
C LEU A 279 -14.16 3.74 -5.22
N GLN A 280 -15.10 4.37 -5.92
CA GLN A 280 -15.99 5.39 -5.34
C GLN A 280 -16.73 4.91 -4.09
N SER A 281 -17.08 3.62 -4.01
CA SER A 281 -17.80 3.05 -2.86
C SER A 281 -17.04 3.10 -1.53
N PHE A 282 -15.72 3.29 -1.55
CA PHE A 282 -14.89 3.44 -0.35
C PHE A 282 -14.81 4.89 0.18
N GLY A 283 -15.36 5.84 -0.57
CA GLY A 283 -15.33 7.26 -0.23
C GLY A 283 -16.22 7.60 0.97
N PRO A 284 -15.99 8.75 1.63
CA PRO A 284 -15.03 9.80 1.27
C PRO A 284 -13.58 9.45 1.62
N PHE A 285 -12.63 9.96 0.83
CA PHE A 285 -11.20 9.68 1.01
C PHE A 285 -10.44 10.81 1.72
N THR A 286 -9.32 10.44 2.35
CA THR A 286 -8.12 11.27 2.29
C THR A 286 -7.23 10.75 1.16
N THR A 287 -6.86 11.62 0.22
CA THR A 287 -5.95 11.23 -0.85
C THR A 287 -4.53 11.62 -0.51
N PHE A 288 -3.60 10.69 -0.69
CA PHE A 288 -2.17 10.92 -0.63
C PHE A 288 -1.56 10.76 -2.02
N THR A 289 -0.72 11.70 -2.46
CA THR A 289 0.09 11.52 -3.68
C THR A 289 1.52 11.98 -3.47
N LYS A 290 2.47 11.22 -4.00
CA LYS A 290 3.90 11.50 -3.87
C LYS A 290 4.63 10.91 -5.07
N ALA A 291 5.58 11.68 -5.61
CA ALA A 291 6.38 11.30 -6.79
C ALA A 291 5.53 10.81 -7.98
N ALA A 292 4.36 11.42 -8.19
CA ALA A 292 3.37 11.02 -9.21
C ALA A 292 3.78 11.42 -10.65
N SER A 293 5.07 11.70 -10.88
CA SER A 293 5.66 12.00 -12.19
C SER A 293 4.93 13.10 -12.99
N TYR A 294 4.29 14.05 -12.30
CA TYR A 294 3.50 15.13 -12.90
C TYR A 294 2.35 14.62 -13.81
N LEU A 295 1.92 13.36 -13.67
CA LEU A 295 0.93 12.75 -14.58
C LEU A 295 -0.38 13.56 -14.60
N MET A 296 -0.83 14.03 -13.42
CA MET A 296 -2.05 14.83 -13.28
C MET A 296 -1.92 16.28 -13.75
N PHE A 297 -0.77 16.71 -14.28
CA PHE A 297 -0.64 17.96 -15.03
C PHE A 297 -1.18 17.81 -16.46
N HIS A 298 -1.14 16.60 -17.00
CA HIS A 298 -1.54 16.31 -18.37
C HIS A 298 -3.04 16.01 -18.45
N SER A 299 -3.66 16.31 -19.60
CA SER A 299 -5.07 15.98 -19.86
C SER A 299 -5.32 14.47 -19.92
N HIS A 300 -4.29 13.68 -20.24
CA HIS A 300 -4.37 12.22 -20.32
C HIS A 300 -4.70 11.50 -18.98
N PHE A 301 -4.63 12.22 -17.86
CA PHE A 301 -4.96 11.75 -16.52
C PHE A 301 -5.96 12.68 -15.82
N ASP A 302 -6.82 13.37 -16.57
CA ASP A 302 -7.81 14.26 -15.97
C ASP A 302 -8.95 13.50 -15.26
N GLY A 303 -9.26 12.27 -15.66
CA GLY A 303 -10.27 11.43 -15.03
C GLY A 303 -9.95 11.16 -13.56
N ILE A 304 -8.74 10.67 -13.28
CA ILE A 304 -8.25 10.46 -11.91
C ILE A 304 -8.09 11.77 -11.14
N ARG A 305 -7.62 12.86 -11.79
CA ARG A 305 -7.53 14.19 -11.15
C ARG A 305 -8.90 14.65 -10.66
N ARG A 306 -9.92 14.54 -11.51
CA ARG A 306 -11.31 14.90 -11.15
C ARG A 306 -11.85 14.01 -10.05
N PHE A 307 -11.65 12.69 -10.14
CA PHE A 307 -12.06 11.74 -9.10
C PHE A 307 -11.52 12.12 -7.73
N ILE A 308 -10.23 12.45 -7.63
CA ILE A 308 -9.61 12.90 -6.37
C ILE A 308 -10.29 14.17 -5.85
N LEU A 309 -10.48 15.17 -6.71
CA LEU A 309 -11.05 16.47 -6.34
C LEU A 309 -12.55 16.38 -5.97
N GLU A 310 -13.27 15.41 -6.52
CA GLU A 310 -14.70 15.20 -6.30
C GLU A 310 -14.97 14.32 -5.06
N HIS A 311 -14.11 13.34 -4.75
CA HIS A 311 -14.37 12.33 -3.71
C HIS A 311 -13.45 12.39 -2.48
N SER A 312 -12.46 13.28 -2.47
CA SER A 312 -11.57 13.44 -1.30
C SER A 312 -11.97 14.64 -0.44
N ARG A 313 -12.02 14.42 0.87
CA ARG A 313 -12.15 15.51 1.87
C ARG A 313 -10.84 16.28 2.03
N CYS A 314 -9.74 15.55 1.97
CA CYS A 314 -8.41 16.08 2.14
C CYS A 314 -7.48 15.52 1.06
N VAL A 315 -6.59 16.35 0.53
CA VAL A 315 -5.54 15.92 -0.38
C VAL A 315 -4.19 16.35 0.18
N LEU A 316 -3.36 15.36 0.49
CA LEU A 316 -1.97 15.54 0.87
C LEU A 316 -1.09 15.17 -0.33
N GLN A 317 -0.35 16.14 -0.88
CA GLN A 317 0.41 15.89 -2.10
C GLN A 317 1.79 16.55 -2.15
N SER A 318 2.70 15.95 -2.91
CA SER A 318 3.92 16.62 -3.38
C SER A 318 3.63 17.53 -4.59
N ASP A 319 4.61 18.37 -4.95
CA ASP A 319 4.67 19.19 -6.17
C ASP A 319 4.26 18.47 -7.47
N SER A 320 4.59 17.18 -7.58
CA SER A 320 4.27 16.32 -8.72
C SER A 320 2.81 15.82 -8.79
N GLY A 321 1.97 16.20 -7.81
CA GLY A 321 0.56 15.83 -7.71
C GLY A 321 -0.36 16.62 -8.65
N ILE A 322 -1.52 17.04 -8.13
CA ILE A 322 -2.50 17.86 -8.85
C ILE A 322 -2.02 19.32 -8.88
N PRO A 323 -1.98 19.99 -10.04
CA PRO A 323 -1.66 21.42 -10.11
C PRO A 323 -2.60 22.26 -9.26
N LEU A 324 -2.06 23.21 -8.50
CA LEU A 324 -2.83 24.03 -7.54
C LEU A 324 -4.05 24.72 -8.17
N LYS A 325 -3.93 25.17 -9.42
CA LYS A 325 -5.02 25.80 -10.20
C LYS A 325 -6.31 24.97 -10.35
N TYR A 326 -6.28 23.67 -10.01
CA TYR A 326 -7.46 22.79 -10.07
C TYR A 326 -8.17 22.65 -8.71
N PHE A 327 -7.64 23.24 -7.64
CA PHE A 327 -8.26 23.19 -6.32
C PHE A 327 -9.08 24.45 -6.00
N ASP A 328 -9.10 25.45 -6.87
CA ASP A 328 -9.85 26.70 -6.70
C ASP A 328 -11.35 26.56 -6.97
#